data_AF-A0A6P8T7R8-F1
#
_entry.id   AF-A0A6P8T7R8-F1
#
_cell.length_a   1.000
_cell.length_b   1.000
_cell.length_c   1.000
_cell.angle_alpha   90.00
_cell.angle_beta   90.00
_cell.angle_gamma   90.00
#
_symmetry.space_group_name_H-M   'P 1'
#
loop_
_entity.id
_entity.type
_entity.pdbx_description
1 polymer ?
#
loop_
_entity_poly.entity_id
_entity_poly.type
_entity_poly.pdbx_seq_one_letter_code
_entity_poly.pdbx_strand_id
1 'polypeptide(L)'
;MLSPVILPAKQILQTLTGIRLGWDENIPEECKEQWLSWLHHLQLLRDFKVKRCITPLNFGDPVSAQLHHFGDASESGYGTVSYLRLMNKANAVHCSFIMGKARVVPLKPVTIPRMELTAATVAVRMDRMLQEELELKLQPSVFWTDSTSVLKYIQNETTRFHTFVANRVAVIRSASETSQWRYVNGCLNPADCVSRGISVSRFLRDETWLRGPEFLSLPKHQWPKSPDLTLTASDPEVKVFAVSLNPMEESSSTVNKLLTYYSHWHRLKKAVAWMLRIKSALMASPKMSSSPLPLLHHTSTFTHTDSCVNTHSPYKGSEALNKCFVLALHFMFISNCHV
;
A
#
# COMPACT_ATOMS: atom_id res chain seq x y z
N MET A 1 13.58 -6.02 9.25
CA MET A 1 14.29 -5.42 10.41
C MET A 1 15.03 -4.16 10.04
N LEU A 2 15.97 -4.21 9.09
CA LEU A 2 16.76 -3.04 8.65
C LEU A 2 16.04 -2.18 7.58
N SER A 3 14.73 -2.29 7.47
CA SER A 3 13.96 -1.69 6.37
C SER A 3 14.12 -0.16 6.28
N PRO A 4 14.13 0.60 7.39
CA PRO A 4 14.46 2.04 7.38
C PRO A 4 15.85 2.36 6.82
N VAL A 5 16.86 1.55 7.14
CA VAL A 5 18.25 1.74 6.69
C VAL A 5 18.42 1.41 5.22
N ILE A 6 17.62 0.47 4.70
CA ILE A 6 17.67 0.03 3.30
C ILE A 6 16.93 1.01 2.38
N LEU A 7 15.97 1.78 2.89
CA LEU A 7 15.17 2.70 2.05
C LEU A 7 16.04 3.71 1.26
N PRO A 8 17.02 4.41 1.86
CA PRO A 8 17.92 5.30 1.11
C PRO A 8 18.60 4.63 -0.09
N ALA A 9 19.10 3.40 0.08
CA ALA A 9 19.70 2.66 -1.03
C ALA A 9 18.68 2.34 -2.14
N LYS A 10 17.44 2.01 -1.77
CA LYS A 10 16.36 1.81 -2.75
C LYS A 10 16.00 3.10 -3.49
N GLN A 11 16.09 4.26 -2.83
CA GLN A 11 15.87 5.56 -3.47
C GLN A 11 16.95 5.86 -4.50
N ILE A 12 18.23 5.65 -4.15
CA ILE A 12 19.36 5.80 -5.10
C ILE A 12 19.12 4.91 -6.33
N LEU A 13 18.78 3.63 -6.10
CA LEU A 13 18.44 2.72 -7.18
C LEU A 13 17.28 3.25 -8.04
N GLN A 14 16.19 3.70 -7.41
CA GLN A 14 15.05 4.22 -8.13
C GLN A 14 15.44 5.42 -9.00
N THR A 15 16.23 6.36 -8.47
CA THR A 15 16.75 7.52 -9.22
C THR A 15 17.52 7.06 -10.45
N LEU A 16 18.45 6.11 -10.28
CA LEU A 16 19.27 5.58 -11.37
C LEU A 16 18.45 4.85 -12.44
N THR A 17 17.42 4.11 -12.04
CA THR A 17 16.48 3.50 -13.00
C THR A 17 15.61 4.53 -13.72
N GLY A 18 15.32 5.67 -13.07
CA GLY A 18 14.54 6.76 -13.63
C GLY A 18 15.26 7.50 -14.76
N ILE A 19 16.58 7.67 -14.64
CA ILE A 19 17.43 8.32 -15.65
C ILE A 19 17.81 7.40 -16.82
N ARG A 20 17.47 6.09 -16.75
CA ARG A 20 17.64 5.10 -17.82
C ARG A 20 19.07 4.97 -18.36
N LEU A 21 20.06 4.94 -17.48
CA LEU A 21 21.46 4.73 -17.88
C LEU A 21 21.66 3.39 -18.60
N GLY A 22 22.54 3.40 -19.59
CA GLY A 22 23.09 2.19 -20.20
C GLY A 22 24.03 1.43 -19.24
N TRP A 23 24.28 0.15 -19.54
CA TRP A 23 25.13 -0.72 -18.71
C TRP A 23 26.59 -0.25 -18.60
N ASP A 24 27.07 0.48 -19.61
CA ASP A 24 28.44 1.00 -19.70
C ASP A 24 28.54 2.50 -19.36
N GLU A 25 27.42 3.13 -19.01
CA GLU A 25 27.39 4.56 -18.69
C GLU A 25 27.80 4.82 -17.24
N ASN A 26 28.52 5.92 -17.04
CA ASN A 26 28.95 6.33 -15.70
C ASN A 26 27.75 6.80 -14.87
N ILE A 27 27.71 6.34 -13.62
CA ILE A 27 26.73 6.79 -12.63
C ILE A 27 27.00 8.27 -12.28
N PRO A 28 25.97 9.13 -12.19
CA PRO A 28 26.10 10.51 -11.72
C PRO A 28 26.88 10.57 -10.40
N GLU A 29 27.81 11.52 -10.29
CA GLU A 29 28.72 11.58 -9.13
C GLU A 29 27.95 11.74 -7.81
N GLU A 30 26.87 12.52 -7.79
CA GLU A 30 26.00 12.66 -6.62
C GLU A 30 25.43 11.31 -6.14
N CYS A 31 24.89 10.48 -7.04
CA CYS A 31 24.36 9.17 -6.69
C CYS A 31 25.47 8.22 -6.21
N LYS A 32 26.66 8.32 -6.82
CA LYS A 32 27.83 7.54 -6.43
C LYS A 32 28.34 7.92 -5.04
N GLU A 33 28.42 9.22 -4.72
CA GLU A 33 28.79 9.71 -3.39
C GLU A 33 27.79 9.26 -2.33
N GLN A 34 26.49 9.39 -2.59
CA GLN A 34 25.43 8.92 -1.69
C GLN A 34 25.54 7.40 -1.45
N TRP A 35 25.77 6.62 -2.51
CA TRP A 35 25.93 5.17 -2.42
C TRP A 35 27.15 4.78 -1.59
N LEU A 36 28.31 5.38 -1.85
CA LEU A 36 29.54 5.11 -1.12
C LEU A 36 29.42 5.51 0.36
N SER A 37 28.79 6.65 0.65
CA SER A 37 28.49 7.09 2.01
C SER A 37 27.59 6.09 2.75
N TRP A 38 26.51 5.64 2.09
CA TRP A 38 25.62 4.62 2.65
C TRP A 38 26.36 3.30 2.91
N LEU A 39 27.18 2.84 1.97
CA LEU A 39 27.98 1.61 2.08
C LEU A 39 29.00 1.69 3.22
N HIS A 40 29.64 2.84 3.40
CA HIS A 40 30.56 3.07 4.52
C HIS A 40 29.82 2.97 5.86
N HIS A 41 28.65 3.61 5.97
CA HIS A 41 27.84 3.55 7.18
C HIS A 41 27.31 2.14 7.49
N LEU A 42 27.06 1.29 6.49
CA LEU A 42 26.64 -0.09 6.72
C LEU A 42 27.64 -0.90 7.55
N GLN A 43 28.93 -0.56 7.52
CA GLN A 43 29.95 -1.24 8.31
C GLN A 43 29.67 -1.13 9.82
N LEU A 44 28.98 -0.07 10.26
CA LEU A 44 28.57 0.11 11.65
C LEU A 44 27.53 -0.92 12.11
N LEU A 45 26.82 -1.58 11.18
CA LEU A 45 25.85 -2.64 11.51
C LEU A 45 26.52 -3.97 11.85
N ARG A 46 27.86 -4.11 11.70
CA ARG A 46 28.57 -5.37 11.95
C ARG A 46 28.29 -5.93 13.35
N ASP A 47 28.20 -5.05 14.35
CA ASP A 47 27.98 -5.43 15.75
C ASP A 47 26.51 -5.29 16.18
N PHE A 48 25.62 -4.94 15.26
CA PHE A 48 24.19 -4.83 15.55
C PHE A 48 23.59 -6.21 15.81
N LYS A 49 23.02 -6.41 17.01
CA LYS A 49 22.43 -7.66 17.44
C LYS A 49 20.97 -7.46 17.79
N VAL A 50 20.14 -8.41 17.37
CA VAL A 50 18.73 -8.47 17.74
C VAL A 50 18.44 -9.80 18.40
N LYS A 51 17.69 -9.76 19.51
CA LYS A 51 17.29 -10.96 20.23
C LYS A 51 16.33 -11.77 19.35
N ARG A 52 16.68 -13.03 19.10
CA ARG A 52 15.81 -13.95 18.34
C ARG A 52 14.56 -14.33 19.11
N CYS A 53 14.66 -14.42 20.43
CA CYS A 53 13.51 -14.68 21.30
C CYS A 53 12.72 -13.39 21.51
N ILE A 54 11.44 -13.43 21.11
CA ILE A 54 10.49 -12.31 21.24
C ILE A 54 10.01 -12.18 22.70
N THR A 55 10.10 -13.27 23.48
CA THR A 55 9.75 -13.30 24.89
C THR A 55 11.01 -13.14 25.76
N PRO A 56 11.08 -12.18 26.69
CA PRO A 56 12.21 -12.04 27.58
C PRO A 56 12.41 -13.25 28.49
N LEU A 57 13.66 -13.50 28.89
CA LEU A 57 13.96 -14.45 29.95
C LEU A 57 13.27 -13.99 31.25
N ASN A 58 12.64 -14.91 31.96
CA ASN A 58 11.86 -14.64 33.18
C ASN A 58 10.60 -13.78 33.00
N PHE A 59 10.08 -13.65 31.77
CA PHE A 59 8.79 -12.98 31.56
C PHE A 59 7.60 -13.76 32.14
N GLY A 60 7.77 -15.06 32.42
CA GLY A 60 6.68 -15.95 32.81
C GLY A 60 5.73 -16.25 31.64
N ASP A 61 4.60 -16.88 31.93
CA ASP A 61 3.63 -17.25 30.91
C ASP A 61 2.89 -16.02 30.36
N PRO A 62 2.95 -15.76 29.04
CA PRO A 62 2.12 -14.74 28.43
C PRO A 62 0.65 -15.17 28.48
N VAL A 63 -0.21 -14.28 28.99
CA VAL A 63 -1.67 -14.46 29.02
C VAL A 63 -2.36 -13.77 27.85
N SER A 64 -1.70 -12.79 27.24
CA SER A 64 -2.17 -12.15 26.01
C SER A 64 -1.01 -11.79 25.09
N ALA A 65 -1.30 -11.86 23.80
CA ALA A 65 -0.41 -11.50 22.72
C ALA A 65 -1.23 -10.70 21.68
N GLN A 66 -0.78 -9.52 21.31
CA GLN A 66 -1.49 -8.64 20.37
C GLN A 66 -0.50 -8.01 19.39
N LEU A 67 -0.82 -8.05 18.10
CA LEU A 67 -0.03 -7.37 17.08
C LEU A 67 -0.44 -5.89 16.99
N HIS A 68 0.55 -5.03 16.83
CA HIS A 68 0.39 -3.59 16.63
C HIS A 68 1.12 -3.18 15.35
N HIS A 69 0.37 -2.68 14.38
CA HIS A 69 0.90 -2.26 13.08
C HIS A 69 0.83 -0.75 12.94
N PHE A 70 1.95 -0.13 12.62
CA PHE A 70 2.05 1.30 12.37
C PHE A 70 2.26 1.52 10.88
N GLY A 71 1.43 2.34 10.25
CA GLY A 71 1.58 2.72 8.85
C GLY A 71 1.93 4.19 8.72
N ASP A 72 2.79 4.51 7.75
CA ASP A 72 3.12 5.88 7.39
C ASP A 72 3.53 6.01 5.91
N ALA A 73 3.41 7.22 5.38
CA ALA A 73 3.88 7.60 4.06
C ALA A 73 4.44 9.02 4.04
N SER A 74 5.50 9.20 3.27
CA SER A 74 6.13 10.48 3.01
C SER A 74 6.42 10.63 1.51
N GLU A 75 7.07 11.73 1.13
CA GLU A 75 7.56 11.95 -0.23
C GLU A 75 8.67 10.96 -0.63
N SER A 76 9.34 10.36 0.36
CA SER A 76 10.46 9.44 0.15
C SER A 76 10.02 7.99 -0.03
N GLY A 77 9.00 7.58 0.70
CA GLY A 77 8.53 6.20 0.73
C GLY A 77 7.29 6.03 1.59
N TYR A 78 6.80 4.81 1.63
CA TYR A 78 5.68 4.42 2.47
C TYR A 78 5.93 3.02 3.00
N GLY A 79 5.29 2.69 4.11
CA GLY A 79 5.45 1.37 4.68
C GLY A 79 4.82 1.20 6.04
N THR A 80 5.24 0.13 6.70
CA THR A 80 4.67 -0.28 7.97
C THR A 80 5.68 -1.00 8.85
N VAL A 81 5.47 -0.92 10.16
CA VAL A 81 6.20 -1.68 11.18
C VAL A 81 5.23 -2.36 12.14
N SER A 82 5.51 -3.62 12.45
CA SER A 82 4.77 -4.49 13.36
C SER A 82 5.53 -4.71 14.65
N TYR A 83 4.83 -4.61 15.76
CA TYR A 83 5.28 -5.03 17.08
C TYR A 83 4.35 -6.09 17.66
N LEU A 84 4.89 -7.03 18.41
CA LEU A 84 4.14 -7.93 19.27
C LEU A 84 4.15 -7.38 20.68
N ARG A 85 2.96 -7.15 21.22
CA ARG A 85 2.74 -6.77 22.61
C ARG A 85 2.30 -8.00 23.39
N LEU A 86 3.12 -8.41 24.34
CA LEU A 86 2.85 -9.50 25.28
C LEU A 86 2.47 -8.93 26.64
N MET A 87 1.56 -9.61 27.34
CA MET A 87 1.26 -9.35 28.75
C MET A 87 1.26 -10.66 29.52
N ASN A 88 1.88 -10.69 30.69
CA ASN A 88 1.92 -11.87 31.56
C ASN A 88 0.87 -11.82 32.68
N LYS A 89 0.80 -12.87 33.49
CA LYS A 89 -0.10 -12.97 34.66
C LYS A 89 0.12 -11.87 35.71
N ALA A 90 1.32 -11.28 35.76
CA ALA A 90 1.67 -10.20 36.68
C ALA A 90 1.38 -8.80 36.10
N ASN A 91 0.65 -8.71 34.98
CA ASN A 91 0.41 -7.49 34.21
C ASN A 91 1.68 -6.78 33.70
N ALA A 92 2.82 -7.47 33.68
CA ALA A 92 4.01 -6.95 33.02
C ALA A 92 3.81 -7.00 31.50
N VAL A 93 4.14 -5.90 30.84
CA VAL A 93 4.01 -5.74 29.39
C VAL A 93 5.39 -5.79 28.76
N HIS A 94 5.50 -6.50 27.65
CA HIS A 94 6.70 -6.48 26.82
C HIS A 94 6.33 -6.27 25.36
N CYS A 95 7.00 -5.31 24.73
CA CYS A 95 6.85 -5.04 23.30
C CYS A 95 8.13 -5.42 22.57
N SER A 96 7.98 -6.11 21.44
CA SER A 96 9.09 -6.54 20.60
C SER A 96 8.78 -6.30 19.13
N PHE A 97 9.77 -5.80 18.39
CA PHE A 97 9.74 -5.70 16.94
C PHE A 97 9.55 -7.08 16.31
N ILE A 98 8.67 -7.16 15.31
CA ILE A 98 8.42 -8.39 14.53
C ILE A 98 8.88 -8.21 13.09
N MET A 99 8.33 -7.19 12.41
CA MET A 99 8.59 -6.98 10.99
C MET A 99 8.45 -5.51 10.64
N GLY A 100 9.24 -5.04 9.68
CA GLY A 100 9.09 -3.72 9.09
C GLY A 100 9.24 -3.85 7.58
N LYS A 101 8.43 -3.12 6.82
CA LYS A 101 8.43 -3.16 5.36
C LYS A 101 8.38 -1.74 4.81
N ALA A 102 9.47 -1.34 4.16
CA ALA A 102 9.62 -0.03 3.51
C ALA A 102 9.58 -0.18 1.99
N ARG A 103 8.87 0.72 1.32
CA ARG A 103 8.79 0.82 -0.14
C ARG A 103 9.05 2.26 -0.56
N VAL A 104 9.79 2.44 -1.65
CA VAL A 104 9.96 3.75 -2.29
C VAL A 104 8.66 4.18 -2.96
N VAL A 105 8.45 5.49 -3.06
CA VAL A 105 7.28 6.07 -3.75
C VAL A 105 7.26 5.61 -5.21
N PRO A 106 6.10 5.33 -5.83
CA PRO A 106 6.06 5.00 -7.25
C PRO A 106 6.58 6.16 -8.12
N LEU A 107 7.25 5.85 -9.24
CA LEU A 107 7.68 6.87 -10.21
C LEU A 107 6.52 7.66 -10.81
N LYS A 108 5.32 7.03 -10.88
CA LYS A 108 4.10 7.74 -11.26
C LYS A 108 3.60 8.54 -10.06
N PRO A 109 3.32 9.85 -10.21
CA PRO A 109 2.85 10.67 -9.11
C PRO A 109 1.61 10.08 -8.42
N VAL A 110 1.69 9.95 -7.10
CA VAL A 110 0.59 9.57 -6.21
C VAL A 110 0.55 10.57 -5.06
N THR A 111 -0.65 10.99 -4.67
CA THR A 111 -0.82 11.94 -3.56
C THR A 111 -0.44 11.30 -2.22
N ILE A 112 0.03 12.09 -1.26
CA ILE A 112 0.38 11.61 0.08
C ILE A 112 -0.79 10.85 0.75
N PRO A 113 -2.05 11.33 0.75
CA PRO A 113 -3.18 10.58 1.33
C PRO A 113 -3.40 9.19 0.70
N ARG A 114 -3.17 9.07 -0.61
CA ARG A 114 -3.25 7.78 -1.30
C ARG A 114 -2.10 6.85 -0.93
N MET A 115 -0.93 7.39 -0.63
CA MET A 115 0.21 6.61 -0.15
C MET A 115 0.03 6.20 1.31
N GLU A 116 -0.48 7.08 2.18
CA GLU A 116 -0.85 6.75 3.56
C GLU A 116 -1.90 5.61 3.58
N LEU A 117 -2.92 5.68 2.74
CA LEU A 117 -3.90 4.60 2.59
C LEU A 117 -3.28 3.31 2.03
N THR A 118 -2.25 3.45 1.19
CA THR A 118 -1.48 2.30 0.71
C THR A 118 -0.65 1.68 1.84
N ALA A 119 -0.04 2.49 2.72
CA ALA A 119 0.65 2.01 3.91
C ALA A 119 -0.28 1.23 4.83
N ALA A 120 -1.49 1.74 5.07
CA ALA A 120 -2.56 1.03 5.77
C ALA A 120 -2.93 -0.31 5.11
N THR A 121 -2.99 -0.34 3.77
CA THR A 121 -3.23 -1.59 3.01
C THR A 121 -2.08 -2.60 3.18
N VAL A 122 -0.82 -2.12 3.26
CA VAL A 122 0.33 -3.00 3.54
C VAL A 122 0.26 -3.53 4.98
N ALA A 123 -0.18 -2.72 5.94
CA ALA A 123 -0.33 -3.13 7.33
C ALA A 123 -1.29 -4.31 7.49
N VAL A 124 -2.50 -4.27 6.89
CA VAL A 124 -3.46 -5.40 6.99
C VAL A 124 -2.99 -6.66 6.28
N ARG A 125 -2.24 -6.52 5.18
CA ARG A 125 -1.66 -7.68 4.48
C ARG A 125 -0.55 -8.33 5.30
N MET A 126 0.26 -7.51 5.97
CA MET A 126 1.30 -7.98 6.86
C MET A 126 0.72 -8.61 8.12
N ASP A 127 -0.37 -8.06 8.67
CA ASP A 127 -1.12 -8.67 9.77
C ASP A 127 -1.62 -10.06 9.41
N ARG A 128 -2.31 -10.21 8.26
CA ARG A 128 -2.78 -11.52 7.79
C ARG A 128 -1.65 -12.55 7.71
N MET A 129 -0.53 -12.18 7.08
CA MET A 129 0.65 -13.05 7.01
C MET A 129 1.18 -13.39 8.40
N LEU A 130 1.31 -12.42 9.29
CA LEU A 130 1.82 -12.67 10.65
C LEU A 130 0.86 -13.53 11.48
N GLN A 131 -0.46 -13.40 11.30
CA GLN A 131 -1.43 -14.27 11.97
C GLN A 131 -1.38 -15.71 11.46
N GLU A 132 -1.09 -15.92 10.17
CA GLU A 132 -0.92 -17.24 9.56
C GLU A 132 0.39 -17.90 10.02
N GLU A 133 1.47 -17.12 10.18
CA GLU A 133 2.83 -17.65 10.46
C GLU A 133 3.20 -17.66 11.95
N LEU A 134 2.61 -16.80 12.78
CA LEU A 134 2.86 -16.82 14.21
C LEU A 134 1.99 -17.90 14.87
N GLU A 135 2.62 -18.97 15.33
CA GLU A 135 2.00 -20.05 16.13
C GLU A 135 1.67 -19.59 17.57
N LEU A 136 0.98 -18.45 17.70
CA LEU A 136 0.59 -17.83 18.96
C LEU A 136 -0.92 -17.60 18.98
N LYS A 137 -1.51 -17.70 20.17
CA LYS A 137 -2.91 -17.28 20.36
C LYS A 137 -3.01 -15.75 20.40
N LEU A 138 -3.15 -15.15 19.24
CA LEU A 138 -3.23 -13.70 19.07
C LEU A 138 -4.63 -13.16 19.39
N GLN A 139 -4.66 -12.02 20.08
CA GLN A 139 -5.82 -11.15 20.21
C GLN A 139 -6.01 -10.32 18.92
N PRO A 140 -7.19 -9.71 18.70
CA PRO A 140 -7.39 -8.82 17.56
C PRO A 140 -6.31 -7.74 17.48
N SER A 141 -5.69 -7.61 16.31
CA SER A 141 -4.61 -6.66 16.05
C SER A 141 -5.08 -5.20 16.16
N VAL A 142 -4.13 -4.29 16.36
CA VAL A 142 -4.38 -2.83 16.38
C VAL A 142 -3.59 -2.16 15.28
N PHE A 143 -4.25 -1.32 14.49
CA PHE A 143 -3.65 -0.57 13.39
C PHE A 143 -3.55 0.90 13.75
N TRP A 144 -2.38 1.49 13.53
CA TRP A 144 -2.04 2.86 13.89
C TRP A 144 -1.65 3.65 12.65
N THR A 145 -2.17 4.86 12.54
CA THR A 145 -1.76 5.85 11.54
C THR A 145 -1.90 7.26 12.11
N ASP A 146 -1.05 8.16 11.68
CA ASP A 146 -1.14 9.61 11.93
C ASP A 146 -1.98 10.34 10.87
N SER A 147 -2.44 9.63 9.83
CA SER A 147 -3.33 10.19 8.82
C SER A 147 -4.79 10.16 9.26
N THR A 148 -5.31 11.34 9.59
CA THR A 148 -6.75 11.49 9.85
C THR A 148 -7.58 11.20 8.60
N SER A 149 -7.07 11.46 7.40
CA SER A 149 -7.72 11.13 6.13
C SER A 149 -7.91 9.63 5.95
N VAL A 150 -6.89 8.82 6.27
CA VAL A 150 -7.00 7.35 6.24
C VAL A 150 -8.07 6.85 7.21
N LEU A 151 -8.04 7.32 8.46
CA LEU A 151 -9.03 6.91 9.47
C LEU A 151 -10.45 7.28 9.04
N LYS A 152 -10.62 8.49 8.53
CA LYS A 152 -11.85 8.98 7.92
C LYS A 152 -12.35 8.04 6.81
N TYR A 153 -11.50 7.70 5.84
CA TYR A 153 -11.88 6.79 4.75
C TYR A 153 -12.29 5.41 5.25
N ILE A 154 -11.58 4.88 6.25
CA ILE A 154 -11.85 3.56 6.84
C ILE A 154 -13.14 3.55 7.67
N GLN A 155 -13.52 4.65 8.30
CA GLN A 155 -14.76 4.76 9.09
C GLN A 155 -16.00 5.07 8.25
N ASN A 156 -15.82 5.54 7.01
CA ASN A 156 -16.93 6.01 6.20
C ASN A 156 -17.70 4.91 5.45
N GLU A 157 -18.92 4.61 5.88
CA GLU A 157 -19.74 3.57 5.26
C GLU A 157 -20.66 4.08 4.14
N THR A 158 -20.87 5.40 4.04
CA THR A 158 -21.95 5.99 3.23
C THR A 158 -21.47 6.64 1.93
N THR A 159 -20.23 7.13 1.92
CA THR A 159 -19.70 7.99 0.87
C THR A 159 -19.01 7.17 -0.21
N ARG A 160 -19.25 7.53 -1.47
CA ARG A 160 -18.63 6.87 -2.61
C ARG A 160 -17.28 7.50 -2.92
N PHE A 161 -16.19 6.75 -2.76
CA PHE A 161 -14.86 7.21 -3.12
C PHE A 161 -14.50 6.99 -4.60
N HIS A 162 -13.47 7.71 -5.08
CA HIS A 162 -12.74 7.36 -6.29
C HIS A 162 -12.13 5.95 -6.20
N THR A 163 -11.97 5.30 -7.37
CA THR A 163 -11.67 3.85 -7.47
C THR A 163 -10.42 3.44 -6.69
N PHE A 164 -9.38 4.29 -6.69
CA PHE A 164 -8.14 4.01 -5.96
C PHE A 164 -8.38 3.83 -4.45
N VAL A 165 -9.13 4.76 -3.85
CA VAL A 165 -9.46 4.77 -2.42
C VAL A 165 -10.48 3.69 -2.12
N ALA A 166 -11.56 3.60 -2.92
CA ALA A 166 -12.60 2.58 -2.75
C ALA A 166 -12.02 1.16 -2.70
N ASN A 167 -11.13 0.80 -3.63
CA ASN A 167 -10.54 -0.53 -3.70
C ASN A 167 -9.65 -0.83 -2.48
N ARG A 168 -8.89 0.16 -1.98
CA ARG A 168 -8.02 -0.02 -0.81
C ARG A 168 -8.81 -0.10 0.49
N VAL A 169 -9.83 0.75 0.64
CA VAL A 169 -10.77 0.67 1.77
C VAL A 169 -11.46 -0.68 1.80
N ALA A 170 -11.86 -1.23 0.65
CA ALA A 170 -12.43 -2.57 0.56
C ALA A 170 -11.46 -3.66 1.05
N VAL A 171 -10.19 -3.60 0.62
CA VAL A 171 -9.15 -4.54 1.10
C VAL A 171 -8.97 -4.40 2.62
N ILE A 172 -8.86 -3.18 3.14
CA ILE A 172 -8.70 -2.91 4.57
C ILE A 172 -9.88 -3.46 5.37
N ARG A 173 -11.12 -3.18 4.97
CA ARG A 173 -12.33 -3.65 5.65
C ARG A 173 -12.58 -5.15 5.53
N SER A 174 -12.07 -5.78 4.48
CA SER A 174 -12.13 -7.25 4.35
C SER A 174 -11.19 -7.99 5.31
N ALA A 175 -10.15 -7.30 5.80
CA ALA A 175 -9.09 -7.88 6.63
C ALA A 175 -9.05 -7.31 8.06
N SER A 176 -9.87 -6.30 8.38
CA SER A 176 -9.90 -5.65 9.69
C SER A 176 -11.23 -4.95 9.94
N GLU A 177 -11.58 -4.81 11.22
CA GLU A 177 -12.70 -4.00 11.67
C GLU A 177 -12.29 -2.53 11.84
N THR A 178 -13.23 -1.61 11.63
CA THR A 178 -13.01 -0.17 11.85
C THR A 178 -12.60 0.16 13.29
N SER A 179 -13.06 -0.64 14.26
CA SER A 179 -12.74 -0.54 15.69
C SER A 179 -11.26 -0.77 16.02
N GLN A 180 -10.53 -1.48 15.14
CA GLN A 180 -9.12 -1.81 15.32
C GLN A 180 -8.18 -0.65 14.91
N TRP A 181 -8.70 0.35 14.19
CA TRP A 181 -7.92 1.47 13.68
C TRP A 181 -7.87 2.63 14.67
N ARG A 182 -6.66 3.14 14.93
CA ARG A 182 -6.39 4.19 15.90
C ARG A 182 -5.46 5.25 15.35
N TYR A 183 -5.65 6.45 15.87
CA TYR A 183 -4.73 7.56 15.62
C TYR A 183 -3.48 7.44 16.51
N VAL A 184 -2.33 7.80 15.95
CA VAL A 184 -1.11 8.09 16.70
C VAL A 184 -0.56 9.43 16.20
N ASN A 185 0.03 10.24 17.08
CA ASN A 185 0.71 11.45 16.62
C ASN A 185 1.97 11.07 15.83
N GLY A 186 2.30 11.79 14.76
CA GLY A 186 3.48 11.50 13.93
C GLY A 186 4.80 11.43 14.71
N CYS A 187 4.97 12.25 15.76
CA CYS A 187 6.17 12.19 16.61
C CYS A 187 6.29 10.89 17.43
N LEU A 188 5.18 10.19 17.62
CA LEU A 188 5.09 8.90 18.31
C LEU A 188 4.95 7.73 17.33
N ASN A 189 4.92 8.01 16.02
CA ASN A 189 4.71 7.01 14.98
C ASN A 189 6.07 6.43 14.54
N PRO A 190 6.42 5.19 14.95
CA PRO A 190 7.68 4.56 14.54
C PRO A 190 7.74 4.28 13.03
N ALA A 191 6.61 4.31 12.32
CA ALA A 191 6.58 4.13 10.87
C ALA A 191 7.18 5.33 10.09
N ASP A 192 7.39 6.48 10.73
CA ASP A 192 8.10 7.63 10.12
C ASP A 192 9.51 7.24 9.63
N CYS A 193 10.22 6.41 10.41
CA CYS A 193 11.51 5.86 10.00
C CYS A 193 11.40 4.96 8.76
N VAL A 194 10.27 4.29 8.57
CA VAL A 194 10.02 3.39 7.43
C VAL A 194 9.71 4.17 6.16
N SER A 195 9.00 5.29 6.28
CA SER A 195 8.57 6.10 5.14
C SER A 195 9.68 7.06 4.68
N ARG A 196 10.50 7.59 5.60
CA ARG A 196 11.57 8.56 5.30
C ARG A 196 12.95 7.93 5.15
N GLY A 197 13.15 6.77 5.74
CA GLY A 197 14.46 6.17 5.89
C GLY A 197 15.26 6.81 7.02
N ILE A 198 16.35 6.15 7.40
CA ILE A 198 17.17 6.59 8.53
C ILE A 198 18.64 6.26 8.27
N SER A 199 19.55 7.11 8.75
CA SER A 199 20.98 6.80 8.72
C SER A 199 21.31 5.67 9.71
N VAL A 200 22.33 4.86 9.38
CA VAL A 200 22.76 3.76 10.25
C VAL A 200 23.13 4.25 11.65
N SER A 201 23.84 5.37 11.75
CA SER A 201 24.24 5.95 13.03
C SER A 201 23.05 6.34 13.91
N ARG A 202 21.97 6.86 13.31
CA ARG A 202 20.76 7.22 14.05
C ARG A 202 19.96 5.96 14.41
N PHE A 203 19.86 5.01 13.48
CA PHE A 203 19.23 3.71 13.71
C PHE A 203 19.82 2.95 14.90
N LEU A 204 21.15 2.92 15.01
CA LEU A 204 21.85 2.24 16.10
C LEU A 204 21.63 2.90 17.47
N ARG A 205 21.28 4.20 17.50
CA ARG A 205 20.96 4.93 18.74
C ARG A 205 19.47 4.89 19.09
N ASP A 206 18.63 4.48 18.15
CA ASP A 206 17.18 4.45 18.31
C ASP A 206 16.74 3.09 18.89
N GLU A 207 16.60 3.04 20.22
CA GLU A 207 16.06 1.85 20.90
C GLU A 207 14.56 1.64 20.63
N THR A 208 13.84 2.70 20.24
CA THR A 208 12.39 2.68 20.00
C THR A 208 12.06 1.82 18.78
N TRP A 209 12.93 1.76 17.78
CA TRP A 209 12.72 0.91 16.60
C TRP A 209 12.55 -0.59 16.94
N LEU A 210 13.30 -1.10 17.93
CA LEU A 210 13.23 -2.52 18.32
C LEU A 210 12.22 -2.79 19.43
N ARG A 211 12.00 -1.83 20.34
CA ARG A 211 11.10 -1.99 21.49
C ARG A 211 9.67 -1.52 21.21
N GLY A 212 9.47 -0.73 20.16
CA GLY A 212 8.22 -0.03 19.89
C GLY A 212 8.06 1.24 20.73
N PRO A 213 7.03 2.05 20.44
CA PRO A 213 6.78 3.27 21.16
C PRO A 213 6.35 3.00 22.60
N GLU A 214 6.81 3.85 23.52
CA GLU A 214 6.69 3.64 24.97
C GLU A 214 5.24 3.44 25.44
N PHE A 215 4.29 4.14 24.82
CA PHE A 215 2.88 4.06 25.18
C PHE A 215 2.30 2.64 25.01
N LEU A 216 2.88 1.77 24.17
CA LEU A 216 2.42 0.38 24.08
C LEU A 216 2.68 -0.40 25.36
N SER A 217 3.68 -0.02 26.14
CA SER A 217 3.94 -0.61 27.46
C SER A 217 2.91 -0.16 28.50
N LEU A 218 2.20 0.94 28.24
CA LEU A 218 1.16 1.46 29.12
C LEU A 218 -0.18 0.73 28.93
N PRO A 219 -1.08 0.82 29.92
CA PRO A 219 -2.46 0.36 29.76
C PRO A 219 -3.19 1.06 28.60
N LYS A 220 -4.14 0.36 27.97
CA LYS A 220 -4.89 0.84 26.79
C LYS A 220 -5.57 2.20 26.96
N HIS A 221 -5.97 2.58 28.18
CA HIS A 221 -6.60 3.86 28.46
C HIS A 221 -5.63 5.06 28.39
N GLN A 222 -4.31 4.81 28.43
CA GLN A 222 -3.26 5.83 28.32
C GLN A 222 -2.67 5.91 26.90
N TRP A 223 -3.16 5.08 25.98
CA TRP A 223 -2.74 5.17 24.58
C TRP A 223 -3.25 6.47 23.94
N PRO A 224 -2.62 6.90 22.82
CA PRO A 224 -3.08 8.07 22.07
C PRO A 224 -4.57 8.01 21.76
N LYS A 225 -5.24 9.15 21.95
CA LYS A 225 -6.67 9.31 21.67
C LYS A 225 -6.86 9.70 20.21
N SER A 226 -7.91 9.16 19.60
CA SER A 226 -8.32 9.59 18.27
C SER A 226 -8.90 11.00 18.30
N PRO A 227 -8.57 11.86 17.31
CA PRO A 227 -9.28 13.11 17.12
C PRO A 227 -10.72 12.83 16.67
N ASP A 228 -11.57 13.86 16.66
CA ASP A 228 -12.89 13.76 16.05
C ASP A 228 -12.74 13.61 14.52
N LEU A 229 -13.39 12.59 13.96
CA LEU A 229 -13.21 12.16 12.57
C LEU A 229 -14.49 12.42 11.78
N THR A 230 -14.57 13.60 11.18
CA THR A 230 -15.64 13.95 10.24
C THR A 230 -15.10 14.07 8.82
N LEU A 231 -15.74 13.39 7.88
CA LEU A 231 -15.49 13.56 6.45
C LEU A 231 -16.41 14.63 5.88
N THR A 232 -15.82 15.56 5.14
CA THR A 232 -16.56 16.60 4.44
C THR A 232 -16.75 16.20 2.98
N ALA A 233 -17.85 16.65 2.37
CA ALA A 233 -18.09 16.45 0.94
C ALA A 233 -17.07 17.16 0.03
N SER A 234 -16.24 18.04 0.59
CA SER A 234 -15.17 18.76 -0.09
C SER A 234 -13.87 17.95 -0.25
N ASP A 235 -13.77 16.76 0.33
CA ASP A 235 -12.59 15.90 0.19
C ASP A 235 -12.41 15.46 -1.28
N PRO A 236 -11.21 15.59 -1.87
CA PRO A 236 -10.97 15.32 -3.28
C PRO A 236 -11.17 13.85 -3.68
N GLU A 237 -11.15 12.92 -2.71
CA GLU A 237 -11.37 11.50 -2.98
C GLU A 237 -12.85 11.10 -2.91
N VAL A 238 -13.72 12.00 -2.44
CA VAL A 238 -15.18 11.82 -2.42
C VAL A 238 -15.76 12.15 -3.79
N LYS A 239 -16.51 11.20 -4.37
CA LYS A 239 -17.22 11.46 -5.63
C LYS A 239 -18.39 12.39 -5.37
N VAL A 240 -18.31 13.60 -5.93
CA VAL A 240 -19.47 14.48 -6.04
C VAL A 240 -20.41 13.90 -7.10
N PHE A 241 -21.59 13.47 -6.68
CA PHE A 241 -22.67 13.23 -7.61
C PHE A 241 -23.18 14.59 -8.09
N ALA A 242 -22.68 15.04 -9.24
CA ALA A 242 -23.41 16.04 -10.01
C ALA A 242 -24.70 15.35 -10.47
N VAL A 243 -25.78 15.52 -9.70
CA VAL A 243 -27.12 15.34 -10.26
C VAL A 243 -27.20 16.40 -11.35
N SER A 244 -27.12 15.98 -12.61
CA SER A 244 -27.52 16.84 -13.73
C SER A 244 -29.01 17.06 -13.56
N LEU A 245 -29.37 18.05 -12.73
CA LEU A 245 -30.66 18.68 -12.79
C LEU A 245 -30.67 19.41 -14.12
N ASN A 246 -31.04 18.69 -15.18
CA ASN A 246 -31.55 19.40 -16.35
C ASN A 246 -32.73 20.20 -15.77
N PRO A 247 -32.72 21.54 -15.83
CA PRO A 247 -33.93 22.28 -15.54
C PRO A 247 -34.96 21.68 -16.48
N MET A 248 -36.00 21.07 -15.91
CA MET A 248 -37.21 20.85 -16.66
C MET A 248 -37.77 22.26 -16.86
N GLU A 249 -37.22 23.00 -17.82
CA GLU A 249 -38.01 24.01 -18.49
C GLU A 249 -39.32 23.32 -18.83
N GLU A 250 -40.43 24.02 -18.64
CA GLU A 250 -41.73 23.66 -19.21
C GLU A 250 -41.60 23.64 -20.74
N SER A 251 -40.86 22.68 -21.25
CA SER A 251 -40.71 22.46 -22.65
C SER A 251 -42.03 21.83 -23.05
N SER A 252 -42.87 22.65 -23.70
CA SER A 252 -43.81 22.25 -24.74
C SER A 252 -43.74 20.74 -24.96
N SER A 253 -44.76 20.03 -24.46
CA SER A 253 -44.80 18.57 -24.41
C SER A 253 -44.16 17.98 -25.67
N THR A 254 -43.34 16.93 -25.56
CA THR A 254 -42.69 16.30 -26.73
C THR A 254 -43.71 16.00 -27.84
N VAL A 255 -44.96 15.78 -27.45
CA VAL A 255 -46.14 15.67 -28.32
C VAL A 255 -46.39 16.96 -29.13
N ASN A 256 -46.39 18.14 -28.52
CA ASN A 256 -46.54 19.43 -29.19
C ASN A 256 -45.41 19.71 -30.21
N LYS A 257 -44.16 19.37 -29.89
CA LYS A 257 -43.05 19.47 -30.86
C LYS A 257 -43.25 18.55 -32.07
N LEU A 258 -43.75 17.34 -31.83
CA LEU A 258 -44.05 16.38 -32.90
C LEU A 258 -45.26 16.81 -33.75
N LEU A 259 -46.28 17.40 -33.12
CA LEU A 259 -47.46 17.93 -33.79
C LEU A 259 -47.14 19.16 -34.66
N THR A 260 -46.25 20.05 -34.18
CA THR A 260 -45.86 21.27 -34.91
C THR A 260 -44.85 21.01 -36.02
N TYR A 261 -44.03 19.96 -35.93
CA TYR A 261 -43.04 19.61 -36.95
C TYR A 261 -43.67 19.11 -38.27
N TYR A 262 -44.80 18.39 -38.19
CA TYR A 262 -45.46 17.85 -39.37
C TYR A 262 -46.69 18.67 -39.77
N SER A 263 -46.59 19.41 -40.87
CA SER A 263 -47.71 20.18 -41.43
C SER A 263 -48.84 19.31 -42.05
N HIS A 264 -48.65 18.00 -42.13
CA HIS A 264 -49.60 17.06 -42.74
C HIS A 264 -49.85 15.85 -41.83
N TRP A 265 -51.10 15.69 -41.39
CA TRP A 265 -51.55 14.63 -40.48
C TRP A 265 -51.14 13.22 -40.91
N HIS A 266 -51.18 12.92 -42.21
CA HIS A 266 -50.81 11.60 -42.71
C HIS A 266 -49.30 11.29 -42.57
N ARG A 267 -48.43 12.31 -42.67
CA ARG A 267 -46.99 12.15 -42.46
C ARG A 267 -46.66 11.93 -40.98
N LEU A 268 -47.35 12.65 -40.10
CA LEU A 268 -47.27 12.46 -38.66
C LEU A 268 -47.69 11.03 -38.27
N LYS A 269 -48.83 10.54 -38.77
CA LYS A 269 -49.29 9.16 -38.50
C LYS A 269 -48.26 8.11 -38.92
N LYS A 270 -47.64 8.27 -40.10
CA LYS A 270 -46.56 7.37 -40.56
C LYS A 270 -45.35 7.42 -39.65
N ALA A 271 -44.90 8.62 -39.25
CA ALA A 271 -43.76 8.79 -38.35
C ALA A 271 -44.01 8.12 -36.98
N VAL A 272 -45.20 8.33 -36.39
CA VAL A 272 -45.59 7.70 -35.12
C VAL A 272 -45.68 6.17 -35.26
N ALA A 273 -46.25 5.66 -36.35
CA ALA A 273 -46.30 4.22 -36.60
C ALA A 273 -44.89 3.58 -36.71
N TRP A 274 -43.95 4.26 -37.36
CA TRP A 274 -42.55 3.81 -37.42
C TRP A 274 -41.87 3.84 -36.05
N MET A 275 -42.07 4.89 -35.25
CA MET A 275 -41.53 4.95 -33.88
C MET A 275 -42.08 3.81 -33.01
N LEU A 276 -43.36 3.48 -33.13
CA LEU A 276 -43.97 2.36 -32.41
C LEU A 276 -43.42 1.01 -32.87
N ARG A 277 -43.20 0.81 -34.18
CA ARG A 277 -42.56 -0.40 -34.72
C ARG A 277 -41.13 -0.58 -34.24
N ILE A 278 -40.34 0.50 -34.21
CA ILE A 278 -38.97 0.48 -33.68
C ILE A 278 -38.98 0.18 -32.19
N LYS A 279 -39.87 0.80 -31.41
CA LYS A 279 -40.04 0.50 -29.99
C LYS A 279 -40.36 -0.97 -29.77
N SER A 280 -41.30 -1.55 -30.52
CA SER A 280 -41.61 -2.98 -30.40
C SER A 280 -40.43 -3.88 -30.77
N ALA A 281 -39.63 -3.52 -31.79
CA ALA A 281 -38.44 -4.28 -32.18
C ALA A 281 -37.33 -4.21 -31.11
N LEU A 282 -37.12 -3.03 -30.51
CA LEU A 282 -36.16 -2.85 -29.42
C LEU A 282 -36.58 -3.59 -28.15
N MET A 283 -37.88 -3.64 -27.85
CA MET A 283 -38.41 -4.38 -26.70
C MET A 283 -38.46 -5.90 -26.92
N ALA A 284 -38.50 -6.35 -28.18
CA ALA A 284 -38.48 -7.77 -28.54
C ALA A 284 -37.07 -8.36 -28.70
N SER A 285 -36.02 -7.54 -28.66
CA SER A 285 -34.64 -8.02 -28.77
C SER A 285 -34.19 -8.69 -27.46
N PRO A 286 -33.70 -9.94 -27.47
CA PRO A 286 -33.25 -10.62 -26.27
C PRO A 286 -32.01 -9.90 -25.70
N LYS A 287 -32.01 -9.66 -24.38
CA LYS A 287 -30.84 -9.18 -23.65
C LYS A 287 -29.67 -10.13 -23.94
N MET A 288 -28.57 -9.62 -24.50
CA MET A 288 -27.30 -10.35 -24.64
C MET A 288 -26.92 -10.95 -23.28
N SER A 289 -27.05 -12.27 -23.14
CA SER A 289 -26.49 -13.01 -22.03
C SER A 289 -24.98 -13.13 -22.25
N SER A 290 -24.21 -12.58 -21.32
CA SER A 290 -22.78 -12.85 -21.19
C SER A 290 -22.60 -14.34 -20.86
N SER A 291 -22.16 -15.13 -21.83
CA SER A 291 -21.62 -16.47 -21.59
C SER A 291 -20.11 -16.45 -21.91
N PRO A 292 -19.26 -17.03 -21.04
CA PRO A 292 -17.81 -17.05 -21.24
C PRO A 292 -17.39 -18.12 -22.26
N LEU A 293 -16.44 -17.77 -23.12
CA LEU A 293 -15.82 -18.64 -24.12
C LEU A 293 -15.08 -19.83 -23.47
N PRO A 294 -15.07 -21.04 -24.07
CA PRO A 294 -14.31 -22.17 -23.54
C PRO A 294 -12.81 -22.02 -23.82
N LEU A 295 -12.01 -22.30 -22.79
CA LEU A 295 -10.55 -22.40 -22.84
C LEU A 295 -10.13 -23.68 -23.58
N LEU A 296 -9.42 -23.54 -24.70
CA LEU A 296 -8.66 -24.62 -25.32
C LEU A 296 -7.30 -24.76 -24.62
N HIS A 297 -7.10 -25.87 -23.92
CA HIS A 297 -5.80 -26.31 -23.46
C HIS A 297 -4.97 -26.80 -24.65
N HIS A 298 -3.91 -26.08 -24.99
CA HIS A 298 -2.78 -26.63 -25.73
C HIS A 298 -1.59 -26.77 -24.79
N THR A 299 -1.25 -28.01 -24.49
CA THR A 299 -0.01 -28.43 -23.88
C THR A 299 1.09 -28.41 -24.93
N SER A 300 2.17 -27.67 -24.70
CA SER A 300 3.45 -27.88 -25.35
C SER A 300 4.57 -27.82 -24.31
N THR A 301 5.11 -29.00 -24.04
CA THR A 301 6.37 -29.25 -23.33
C THR A 301 7.53 -28.72 -24.17
N PHE A 302 8.38 -27.88 -23.57
CA PHE A 302 9.69 -27.54 -24.14
C PHE A 302 10.75 -27.79 -23.07
N THR A 303 11.57 -28.81 -23.33
CA THR A 303 12.78 -29.16 -22.59
C THR A 303 13.89 -28.17 -22.97
N HIS A 304 14.48 -27.48 -22.00
CA HIS A 304 15.72 -26.74 -22.21
C HIS A 304 16.84 -27.42 -21.42
N THR A 305 17.83 -27.92 -22.15
CA THR A 305 19.07 -28.46 -21.64
C THR A 305 20.02 -27.35 -21.21
N ASP A 306 20.69 -27.58 -20.09
CA ASP A 306 21.80 -26.81 -19.56
C ASP A 306 23.02 -26.85 -20.48
N SER A 307 23.68 -25.71 -20.66
CA SER A 307 25.12 -25.68 -20.92
C SER A 307 25.74 -24.43 -20.30
N CYS A 308 26.40 -24.65 -19.16
CA CYS A 308 27.35 -23.72 -18.57
C CYS A 308 28.66 -23.78 -19.36
N VAL A 309 29.19 -22.62 -19.79
CA VAL A 309 30.59 -22.48 -20.20
C VAL A 309 31.24 -21.41 -19.35
N ASN A 310 32.18 -21.85 -18.52
CA ASN A 310 33.15 -21.04 -17.81
C ASN A 310 34.10 -20.36 -18.79
N THR A 311 34.34 -19.06 -18.64
CA THR A 311 35.62 -18.44 -19.00
C THR A 311 36.06 -17.47 -17.91
N HIS A 312 37.23 -17.75 -17.33
CA HIS A 312 37.97 -16.85 -16.45
C HIS A 312 38.69 -15.79 -17.30
N SER A 313 38.60 -14.51 -16.91
CA SER A 313 39.57 -13.48 -17.28
C SER A 313 39.64 -12.39 -16.20
N PRO A 314 40.82 -11.82 -15.86
CA PRO A 314 41.02 -10.98 -14.69
C PRO A 314 40.82 -9.49 -15.03
N TYR A 315 39.87 -8.80 -14.38
CA TYR A 315 39.64 -7.37 -14.64
C TYR A 315 39.54 -6.49 -13.38
N LYS A 316 40.06 -5.27 -13.56
CA LYS A 316 40.47 -4.24 -12.59
C LYS A 316 39.32 -3.66 -11.76
N GLY A 317 39.66 -3.17 -10.55
CA GLY A 317 38.76 -2.80 -9.45
C GLY A 317 37.70 -1.70 -9.66
N SER A 318 37.54 -1.08 -10.83
CA SER A 318 36.39 -0.20 -11.12
C SER A 318 35.17 -0.97 -11.64
N GLU A 319 35.39 -2.08 -12.34
CA GLU A 319 34.32 -2.93 -12.89
C GLU A 319 33.68 -3.81 -11.79
N ALA A 320 34.46 -4.13 -10.75
CA ALA A 320 34.00 -4.86 -9.57
C ALA A 320 32.93 -4.09 -8.78
N LEU A 321 33.02 -2.75 -8.73
CA LEU A 321 32.00 -1.90 -8.10
C LEU A 321 30.68 -1.92 -8.89
N ASN A 322 30.73 -1.86 -10.23
CA ASN A 322 29.54 -1.99 -11.07
C ASN A 322 28.93 -3.40 -10.98
N LYS A 323 29.74 -4.46 -10.95
CA LYS A 323 29.26 -5.85 -10.79
C LYS A 323 28.68 -6.12 -9.40
N CYS A 324 29.30 -5.61 -8.33
CA CYS A 324 28.75 -5.69 -6.97
C CYS A 324 27.48 -4.84 -6.81
N PHE A 325 27.40 -3.68 -7.48
CA PHE A 325 26.20 -2.86 -7.54
C PHE A 325 25.05 -3.64 -8.19
N VAL A 326 25.24 -4.18 -9.40
CA VAL A 326 24.22 -4.96 -10.12
C VAL A 326 23.82 -6.25 -9.37
N LEU A 327 24.76 -6.95 -8.74
CA LEU A 327 24.45 -8.15 -7.94
C LEU A 327 23.67 -7.79 -6.66
N ALA A 328 24.03 -6.70 -5.96
CA ALA A 328 23.27 -6.20 -4.82
C ALA A 328 21.86 -5.74 -5.24
N LEU A 329 21.73 -5.16 -6.43
CA LEU A 329 20.45 -4.79 -7.03
C LEU A 329 19.55 -6.00 -7.31
N HIS A 330 20.13 -7.10 -7.81
CA HIS A 330 19.38 -8.33 -8.06
C HIS A 330 18.86 -8.98 -6.76
N PHE A 331 19.65 -8.98 -5.69
CA PHE A 331 19.22 -9.45 -4.36
C PHE A 331 18.13 -8.57 -3.72
N MET A 332 18.21 -7.24 -3.91
CA MET A 332 17.16 -6.33 -3.44
C MET A 332 15.86 -6.44 -4.26
N PHE A 333 15.93 -6.78 -5.55
CA PHE A 333 14.77 -6.97 -6.43
C PHE A 333 14.01 -8.27 -6.14
N ILE A 334 14.69 -9.40 -5.92
CA ILE A 334 14.05 -10.70 -5.65
C ILE A 334 13.19 -10.67 -4.38
N SER A 335 13.54 -9.82 -3.40
CA SER A 335 12.76 -9.64 -2.16
C SER A 335 11.41 -8.91 -2.34
N ASN A 336 11.05 -8.49 -3.57
CA ASN A 336 9.81 -7.80 -3.89
C ASN A 336 8.86 -8.58 -4.83
N CYS A 337 9.24 -9.75 -5.34
CA CYS A 337 8.45 -10.50 -6.33
C CYS A 337 7.69 -11.72 -5.78
N HIS A 338 7.79 -12.04 -4.49
CA HIS A 338 6.92 -13.03 -3.86
C HIS A 338 6.19 -12.46 -2.63
N VAL A 339 4.88 -12.76 -2.59
CA VAL A 339 3.78 -12.42 -1.66
C VAL A 339 3.04 -11.10 -1.91
#